data_AF-X1VM82-F1
#
_entry.id   AF-X1VM82-F1
#
_cell.length_a   1.000
_cell.length_b   1.000
_cell.length_c   1.000
_cell.angle_alpha   90.00
_cell.angle_beta   90.00
_cell.angle_gamma   90.00
#
_symmetry.space_group_name_H-M   'P 1'
#
loop_
_entity.id
_entity.type
_entity.pdbx_description
1 polymer ?
#
loop_
_entity_poly.entity_id
_entity_poly.type
_entity_poly.pdbx_seq_one_letter_code
_entity_poly.pdbx_strand_id
1 'polypeptide(L)'
;PDGTLNMVQIDQVANAMAKIEKVGDFWLTNPNPPPLKQLVAWISEIAMVRLIIEPEPFKPSVAEMAFHKMTGAFDPYLQGDDFPSDLESCPPITKSFIQDTIKRALG
;
A
#
# COMPACT_ATOMS: atom_id res chain seq x y z
N PRO A 1 7.58 -8.66 8.94
CA PRO A 1 6.21 -8.08 8.87
C PRO A 1 5.33 -8.80 7.84
N ASP A 2 4.13 -9.19 8.28
CA ASP A 2 3.09 -9.82 7.45
C ASP A 2 2.04 -8.81 6.96
N GLY A 3 2.31 -7.51 7.11
CA GLY A 3 1.44 -6.45 6.65
C GLY A 3 1.22 -6.47 5.14
N THR A 4 0.07 -5.96 4.73
CA THR A 4 -0.30 -5.73 3.33
C THR A 4 -0.22 -4.24 3.02
N LEU A 5 -0.07 -3.92 1.73
CA LEU A 5 -0.15 -2.53 1.28
C LEU A 5 -1.43 -2.35 0.47
N ASN A 6 -2.30 -1.44 0.90
CA ASN A 6 -3.52 -1.10 0.16
C ASN A 6 -3.17 -0.40 -1.17
N MET A 7 -2.91 -1.19 -2.21
CA MET A 7 -2.54 -0.71 -3.54
C MET A 7 -3.73 -0.86 -4.49
N VAL A 8 -4.25 0.25 -5.00
CA VAL A 8 -5.35 0.28 -5.99
C VAL A 8 -4.87 0.96 -7.26
N GLN A 9 -5.28 0.42 -8.42
CA GLN A 9 -4.98 1.07 -9.71
C GLN A 9 -5.87 2.32 -9.89
N ILE A 10 -5.29 3.41 -10.38
CA ILE A 10 -5.95 4.74 -10.47
C ILE A 10 -7.22 4.70 -11.33
N ASP A 11 -7.20 3.91 -12.40
CA ASP A 11 -8.35 3.70 -13.28
C ASP A 11 -9.53 3.07 -12.53
N GLN A 12 -9.29 2.13 -11.61
CA GLN A 12 -10.34 1.53 -10.80
C GLN A 12 -10.94 2.54 -9.81
N VAL A 13 -10.10 3.38 -9.20
CA VAL A 13 -10.57 4.49 -8.35
C VAL A 13 -11.45 5.45 -9.16
N ALA A 14 -10.98 5.89 -10.33
CA ALA A 14 -11.72 6.81 -11.18
C ALA A 14 -13.06 6.21 -11.65
N ASN A 15 -13.07 4.93 -12.06
CA ASN A 15 -14.28 4.21 -12.46
C ASN A 15 -15.27 4.08 -11.30
N ALA A 16 -14.79 3.78 -10.09
CA ALA A 16 -15.65 3.69 -8.92
C ALA A 16 -16.25 5.07 -8.59
N MET A 17 -15.44 6.13 -8.59
CA MET A 17 -15.91 7.50 -8.37
C MET A 17 -16.97 7.93 -9.40
N ALA A 18 -16.79 7.58 -10.67
CA ALA A 18 -17.75 7.90 -11.72
C ALA A 18 -19.11 7.20 -11.56
N LYS A 19 -19.17 6.07 -10.85
CA LYS A 19 -20.40 5.30 -10.57
C LYS A 19 -21.08 5.70 -9.27
N ILE A 20 -20.47 6.55 -8.44
CA ILE A 20 -21.07 7.00 -7.18
C ILE A 20 -22.15 8.05 -7.49
N GLU A 21 -23.41 7.65 -7.39
CA GLU A 21 -24.58 8.53 -7.61
C GLU A 21 -25.18 9.09 -6.32
N LYS A 22 -24.81 8.51 -5.16
CA LYS A 22 -25.36 8.87 -3.85
C LYS A 22 -24.32 9.57 -2.98
N VAL A 23 -24.80 10.44 -2.09
CA VAL A 23 -23.97 11.06 -1.05
C VAL A 23 -23.68 10.04 0.05
N GLY A 24 -22.42 9.97 0.51
CA GLY A 24 -21.98 9.11 1.60
C GLY A 24 -20.47 8.98 1.64
N ASP A 25 -19.99 8.25 2.64
CA ASP A 25 -18.59 7.84 2.75
C ASP A 25 -18.38 6.51 2.02
N PHE A 26 -17.27 6.41 1.26
CA PHE A 26 -16.94 5.22 0.46
C PHE A 26 -15.48 4.82 0.68
N TRP A 27 -15.25 3.53 0.82
CA TRP A 27 -13.93 2.93 1.01
C TRP A 27 -13.42 2.32 -0.29
N LEU A 28 -12.67 3.11 -1.07
CA LEU A 28 -12.07 2.65 -2.33
C LEU A 28 -10.73 1.94 -2.07
N THR A 29 -10.76 0.85 -1.31
CA THR A 29 -9.60 0.05 -0.91
C THR A 29 -9.49 -1.23 -1.76
N ASN A 30 -8.31 -1.83 -1.84
CA ASN A 30 -8.07 -3.08 -2.53
C ASN A 30 -8.64 -4.23 -1.69
N PRO A 31 -9.62 -5.01 -2.20
CA PRO A 31 -10.18 -6.16 -1.48
C PRO A 31 -9.18 -7.32 -1.29
N ASN A 32 -8.09 -7.34 -2.06
CA ASN A 32 -7.04 -8.36 -1.99
C ASN A 32 -5.66 -7.69 -2.07
N PRO A 33 -5.25 -6.96 -1.01
CA PRO A 33 -4.02 -6.16 -1.04
C PRO A 33 -2.77 -7.06 -1.07
N PRO A 34 -1.72 -6.70 -1.84
CA PRO A 34 -0.49 -7.49 -1.88
C PRO A 34 0.26 -7.43 -0.54
N PRO A 35 0.83 -8.56 -0.07
CA PRO A 35 1.73 -8.59 1.07
C PRO A 35 3.02 -7.78 0.82
N LEU A 36 3.50 -7.06 1.84
CA LEU A 36 4.75 -6.29 1.76
C LEU A 36 5.95 -7.17 1.37
N LYS A 37 6.00 -8.41 1.87
CA LYS A 37 7.05 -9.39 1.51
C LYS A 37 7.08 -9.70 0.01
N GLN A 38 5.91 -9.78 -0.62
CA GLN A 38 5.79 -10.05 -2.06
C GLN A 38 6.28 -8.85 -2.87
N LEU A 39 5.88 -7.63 -2.47
CA LEU A 39 6.34 -6.40 -3.11
C LEU A 39 7.87 -6.25 -3.02
N VAL A 40 8.44 -6.47 -1.84
CA VAL A 40 9.89 -6.40 -1.62
C VAL A 40 10.63 -7.42 -2.47
N ALA A 41 10.13 -8.65 -2.60
CA ALA A 41 10.73 -9.66 -3.46
C ALA A 41 10.75 -9.20 -4.93
N TRP A 42 9.63 -8.68 -5.43
CA TRP A 42 9.54 -8.19 -6.81
C TRP A 42 10.44 -6.99 -7.08
N ILE A 43 10.45 -5.99 -6.20
CA ILE A 43 11.29 -4.79 -6.36
C ILE A 43 12.77 -5.17 -6.29
N SER A 44 13.17 -6.04 -5.36
CA SER A 44 14.55 -6.53 -5.25
C SER A 44 15.03 -7.16 -6.55
N GLU A 45 14.18 -7.99 -7.17
CA GLU A 45 14.49 -8.63 -8.44
C GLU A 45 14.59 -7.63 -9.59
N ILE A 46 13.65 -6.68 -9.67
CA ILE A 46 13.60 -5.67 -10.75
C ILE A 46 14.79 -4.71 -10.67
N ALA A 47 15.12 -4.24 -9.46
CA ALA A 47 16.19 -3.27 -9.24
C ALA A 47 17.57 -3.92 -9.04
N MET A 48 17.65 -5.26 -9.01
CA MET A 48 18.88 -6.03 -8.75
C MET A 48 19.59 -5.62 -7.43
N VAL A 49 18.81 -5.24 -6.41
CA VAL A 49 19.31 -4.88 -5.08
C VAL A 49 18.68 -5.76 -4.02
N ARG A 50 19.39 -6.00 -2.92
CA ARG A 50 18.86 -6.75 -1.78
C ARG A 50 18.07 -5.81 -0.86
N LEU A 51 16.75 -5.82 -0.98
CA LEU A 51 15.87 -5.15 -0.01
C LEU A 51 15.46 -6.14 1.08
N ILE A 52 15.52 -5.68 2.33
CA ILE A 52 15.14 -6.46 3.50
C ILE A 52 14.22 -5.57 4.32
N ILE A 53 13.09 -6.11 4.78
CA ILE A 53 12.32 -5.44 5.83
C ILE A 53 12.85 -5.96 7.15
N GLU A 54 13.61 -5.14 7.87
CA GLU A 54 14.16 -5.50 9.16
C GLU A 54 13.06 -5.44 10.25
N PRO A 55 12.77 -6.55 10.93
CA PRO A 55 11.79 -6.60 12.02
C PRO A 55 12.45 -6.44 13.40
N GLU A 56 13.78 -6.26 13.47
CA GLU A 56 14.50 -5.99 14.72
C GLU A 56 13.89 -4.76 15.41
N PRO A 57 13.95 -4.66 16.76
CA PRO A 57 13.30 -3.57 17.45
C PRO A 57 13.88 -2.25 16.96
N PHE A 58 13.11 -1.58 16.11
CA PHE A 58 13.35 -0.21 15.71
C PHE A 58 13.57 0.56 17.01
N LYS A 59 14.78 1.08 17.21
CA LYS A 59 15.11 1.95 18.34
C LYS A 59 14.97 3.36 17.83
N PRO A 60 13.77 3.97 17.93
CA PRO A 60 13.59 5.33 17.47
C PRO A 60 14.55 6.24 18.22
N SER A 61 15.25 7.09 17.47
CA SER A 61 15.88 8.27 18.04
C SER A 61 14.85 9.16 18.73
N VAL A 62 15.30 10.14 19.52
CA VAL A 62 14.40 11.11 20.18
C VAL A 62 13.49 11.83 19.18
N ALA A 63 14.01 12.15 18.00
CA ALA A 63 13.23 12.77 16.92
C ALA A 63 12.17 11.82 16.36
N GLU A 64 12.52 10.55 16.14
CA GLU A 64 11.58 9.54 15.63
C GLU A 64 10.52 9.16 16.67
N MET A 65 10.83 9.18 17.96
CA MET A 65 9.83 9.01 19.03
C MET A 65 8.85 10.18 19.06
N ALA A 66 9.35 11.41 18.91
CA ALA A 66 8.50 12.59 18.82
C ALA A 66 7.61 12.51 17.57
N PHE A 67 8.18 12.11 16.44
CA PHE A 67 7.43 11.86 15.21
C PHE A 67 6.36 10.79 15.41
N HIS A 68 6.71 9.61 15.93
CA HIS A 68 5.76 8.54 16.21
C HIS A 68 4.64 8.99 17.16
N LYS A 69 4.95 9.79 18.18
CA LYS A 69 3.93 10.34 19.10
C LYS A 69 2.99 11.32 18.38
N MET A 70 3.52 12.11 17.45
CA MET A 70 2.73 13.02 16.61
C MET A 70 1.90 12.26 15.57
N THR A 71 2.41 11.13 15.08
CA THR A 71 1.76 10.32 14.07
C THR A 71 0.94 9.16 14.63
N GLY A 72 0.87 8.99 15.95
CA GLY A 72 0.19 7.83 16.57
C GLY A 72 -1.30 7.73 16.23
N ALA A 73 -1.95 8.87 15.91
CA ALA A 73 -3.31 8.88 15.37
C ALA A 73 -3.43 8.18 13.99
N PHE A 74 -2.31 8.03 13.28
CA PHE A 74 -2.22 7.35 11.99
C PHE A 74 -1.78 5.87 12.11
N ASP A 75 -1.41 5.38 13.31
CA ASP A 75 -0.97 4.01 13.52
C ASP A 75 -1.98 2.95 12.99
N PRO A 76 -3.31 3.10 13.14
CA PRO A 76 -4.29 2.17 12.56
C PRO A 76 -4.16 2.05 11.03
N TYR A 77 -3.85 3.16 10.35
CA TYR A 77 -3.66 3.18 8.89
C TYR A 77 -2.35 2.52 8.45
N LEU A 78 -1.36 2.44 9.34
CA LEU A 78 -0.04 1.84 9.08
C LEU A 78 0.03 0.35 9.44
N GLN A 79 -0.80 -0.10 10.37
CA GLN A 79 -0.85 -1.51 10.80
C GLN A 79 -1.58 -2.42 9.80
N GLY A 80 -2.23 -1.85 8.79
CA GLY A 80 -2.97 -2.60 7.79
C GLY A 80 -4.25 -3.16 8.38
N ASP A 81 -5.16 -2.28 8.78
CA ASP A 81 -6.54 -2.67 9.08
C ASP A 81 -7.18 -3.35 7.87
N ASP A 82 -8.02 -4.36 8.12
CA ASP A 82 -8.92 -4.94 7.12
C ASP A 82 -10.00 -3.91 6.78
N PHE A 83 -9.64 -2.95 5.94
CA PHE A 83 -10.58 -1.93 5.49
C PHE A 83 -11.67 -2.59 4.64
N PRO A 84 -12.95 -2.24 4.87
CA PRO A 84 -14.00 -2.62 3.91
C PRO A 84 -13.64 -2.04 2.54
N SER A 85 -14.10 -2.70 1.49
CA SER A 85 -13.90 -2.27 0.11
C SER A 85 -15.23 -2.14 -0.59
N ASP A 86 -15.50 -0.94 -1.11
CA ASP A 86 -16.62 -0.65 -2.00
C ASP A 86 -16.24 -0.85 -3.49
N LEU A 87 -15.05 -1.39 -3.78
CA LEU A 87 -14.63 -1.70 -5.15
C LEU A 87 -15.18 -3.06 -5.60
N GLU A 88 -16.10 -3.03 -6.57
CA GLU A 88 -16.66 -4.26 -7.19
C GLU A 88 -15.63 -5.03 -8.02
N SER A 89 -14.71 -4.30 -8.68
CA SER A 89 -13.63 -4.87 -9.50
C SER A 89 -12.32 -4.22 -9.13
N CYS A 90 -11.39 -5.00 -8.57
CA CYS A 90 -10.01 -4.59 -8.40
C CYS A 90 -9.11 -5.72 -8.92
N PRO A 91 -8.42 -5.55 -10.06
CA PRO A 91 -7.51 -6.56 -10.55
C PRO A 91 -6.35 -6.73 -9.54
N PRO A 92 -5.83 -7.95 -9.38
CA PRO A 92 -4.72 -8.19 -8.47
C PRO A 92 -3.50 -7.39 -8.91
N ILE A 93 -2.72 -6.90 -7.95
CA ILE A 93 -1.43 -6.28 -8.23
C ILE A 93 -0.46 -7.38 -8.68
N THR A 94 0.10 -7.23 -9.87
CA THR A 94 1.02 -8.19 -10.47
C THR A 94 2.45 -7.66 -10.47
N LYS A 95 3.42 -8.56 -10.64
CA LYS A 95 4.82 -8.18 -10.83
C LYS A 95 5.02 -7.28 -12.06
N SER A 96 4.31 -7.53 -13.16
CA SER A 96 4.39 -6.70 -14.37
C SER A 96 3.88 -5.28 -14.10
N PHE A 97 2.79 -5.14 -13.35
CA PHE A 97 2.27 -3.85 -12.93
C PHE A 97 3.32 -3.06 -12.11
N ILE A 98 4.01 -3.71 -11.17
CA ILE A 98 5.08 -3.09 -10.38
C ILE A 98 6.25 -2.68 -11.26
N GLN A 99 6.69 -3.56 -12.18
CA GLN A 99 7.77 -3.25 -13.10
C GLN A 99 7.46 -2.04 -13.98
N ASP A 100 6.26 -1.95 -14.53
CA ASP A 100 5.84 -0.83 -15.37
C ASP A 100 5.69 0.47 -14.57
N THR A 101 5.27 0.36 -13.31
CA THR A 101 5.19 1.50 -12.39
C THR A 101 6.58 2.05 -12.07
N ILE A 102 7.57 1.19 -11.80
CA ILE A 102 8.96 1.60 -11.58
C ILE A 102 9.53 2.26 -12.84
N LYS A 103 9.33 1.66 -14.03
CA LYS A 103 9.77 2.25 -15.30
C LYS A 103 9.21 3.65 -15.52
N ARG A 104 7.91 3.85 -15.26
CA ARG A 104 7.24 5.16 -15.40
C ARG A 104 7.71 6.20 -14.37
N ALA A 105 8.15 5.77 -13.19
CA ALA A 105 8.65 6.69 -12.16
C ALA A 105 10.10 7.13 -12.41
N LEU A 106 10.88 6.34 -13.17
CA LEU A 106 12.30 6.56 -13.43
C LEU A 106 12.60 7.10 -14.85
N GLY A 107 11.61 7.11 -15.75
CA GLY A 107 11.71 7.66 -17.11
C GLY A 107 10.96 8.98 -17.22
#